data_AF-A0A7W0RPI5-F1
#
_entry.id   AF-A0A7W0RPI5-F1
#
_cell.length_a   1.000
_cell.length_b   1.000
_cell.length_c   1.000
_cell.angle_alpha   90.00
_cell.angle_beta   90.00
_cell.angle_gamma   90.00
#
_symmetry.space_group_name_H-M   'P 1'
#
loop_
_entity.id
_entity.type
_entity.pdbx_description
1 polymer ?
#
loop_
_entity_poly.entity_id
_entity_poly.type
_entity_poly.pdbx_seq_one_letter_code
_entity_poly.pdbx_strand_id
1 'polypeptide(L)'
;MKKRLRKKLRRAEFQELGCEVQFRLDPVLGDTQINAFVDVFLQEAIEAQRLGLGGGGRHEWEGFVAVSGRGSVTEANRAAIEQWLGGRSEVLSHEVGPLRDAWYDD
;
A
#
# COMPACT_ATOMS: atom_id res chain seq x y z
N MET A 1 -12.26 7.09 -28.29
CA MET A 1 -12.83 7.66 -27.05
C MET A 1 -12.38 9.12 -26.87
N LYS A 2 -13.26 10.09 -26.56
CA LYS A 2 -12.92 11.52 -26.38
C LYS A 2 -12.07 11.75 -25.11
N LYS A 3 -11.08 12.67 -25.15
CA LYS A 3 -10.13 12.97 -24.05
C LYS A 3 -10.81 13.25 -22.70
N ARG A 4 -11.94 13.99 -22.70
CA ARG A 4 -12.72 14.26 -21.48
C ARG A 4 -13.23 12.98 -20.80
N LEU A 5 -13.62 11.97 -21.58
CA LEU A 5 -14.13 10.70 -21.04
C LEU A 5 -13.00 9.84 -20.46
N ARG A 6 -11.82 9.82 -21.09
CA ARG A 6 -10.63 9.14 -20.54
C ARG A 6 -10.21 9.72 -19.20
N LYS A 7 -10.24 11.05 -19.06
CA LYS A 7 -9.98 11.74 -17.78
C LYS A 7 -11.02 11.40 -16.70
N LYS A 8 -12.32 11.38 -17.07
CA LYS A 8 -13.40 11.06 -16.14
C LYS A 8 -13.32 9.61 -15.64
N LEU A 9 -12.91 8.68 -16.52
CA LEU A 9 -12.83 7.25 -16.23
C LEU A 9 -11.42 6.77 -15.82
N ARG A 10 -10.43 7.66 -15.64
CA ARG A 10 -9.05 7.27 -15.26
C ARG A 10 -8.39 6.23 -16.19
N ARG A 11 -8.60 6.37 -17.50
CA ARG A 11 -8.06 5.44 -18.51
C ARG A 11 -6.95 6.07 -19.34
N ALA A 12 -6.10 5.21 -19.92
CA ALA A 12 -4.95 5.58 -20.74
C ALA A 12 -4.01 6.54 -20.01
N GLU A 13 -3.85 7.78 -20.49
CA GLU A 13 -2.93 8.75 -19.90
C GLU A 13 -3.33 9.26 -18.48
N PHE A 14 -4.47 8.81 -17.95
CA PHE A 14 -4.98 9.15 -16.62
C PHE A 14 -5.07 7.94 -15.68
N GLN A 15 -4.50 6.81 -16.06
CA GLN A 15 -4.42 5.62 -15.22
C GLN A 15 -3.55 5.92 -13.99
N GLU A 16 -4.04 5.47 -12.83
CA GLU A 16 -3.33 5.56 -11.56
C GLU A 16 -3.06 4.14 -11.09
N LEU A 17 -1.80 3.84 -10.81
CA LEU A 17 -1.39 2.52 -10.35
C LEU A 17 -1.26 2.50 -8.83
N GLY A 18 -1.59 1.36 -8.24
CA GLY A 18 -1.35 1.02 -6.84
C GLY A 18 -0.80 -0.40 -6.73
N CYS A 19 -0.58 -0.87 -5.50
CA CYS A 19 -0.16 -2.24 -5.24
C CYS A 19 -0.85 -2.77 -3.99
N GLU A 20 -1.09 -4.08 -3.96
CA GLU A 20 -1.52 -4.76 -2.74
C GLU A 20 -0.34 -4.92 -1.79
N VAL A 21 -0.63 -4.81 -0.50
CA VAL A 21 0.30 -5.13 0.57
C VAL A 21 -0.37 -6.07 1.54
N GLN A 22 0.35 -7.13 1.87
CA GLN A 22 -0.06 -8.09 2.87
C GLN A 22 1.11 -8.34 3.81
N PHE A 23 0.84 -8.42 5.11
CA PHE A 23 1.87 -8.81 6.07
C PHE A 23 1.27 -9.51 7.28
N ARG A 24 2.07 -10.40 7.87
CA ARG A 24 1.74 -11.11 9.10
C ARG A 24 2.66 -10.66 10.21
N LEU A 25 2.09 -10.25 11.32
CA LEU A 25 2.79 -9.90 12.55
C LEU A 25 2.85 -11.11 13.49
N ASP A 26 3.83 -11.08 14.40
CA ASP A 26 3.96 -12.11 15.44
C ASP A 26 2.67 -12.19 16.29
N PRO A 27 2.08 -13.38 16.46
CA PRO A 27 0.89 -13.59 17.29
C PRO A 27 1.11 -13.24 18.77
N VAL A 28 2.36 -13.10 19.23
CA VAL A 28 2.70 -12.68 20.60
C VAL A 28 2.37 -11.20 20.84
N LEU A 29 2.23 -10.38 19.80
CA LEU A 29 1.97 -8.95 19.95
C LEU A 29 0.55 -8.68 20.44
N GLY A 30 0.42 -7.88 21.49
CA GLY A 30 -0.87 -7.37 21.95
C GLY A 30 -1.41 -6.26 21.05
N ASP A 31 -2.69 -5.92 21.19
CA ASP A 31 -3.37 -4.91 20.37
C ASP A 31 -2.67 -3.54 20.41
N THR A 32 -2.14 -3.13 21.57
CA THR A 32 -1.40 -1.88 21.70
C THR A 32 -0.11 -1.88 20.86
N GLN A 33 0.60 -3.00 20.80
CA GLN A 33 1.83 -3.13 20.01
C GLN A 33 1.51 -3.19 18.51
N ILE A 34 0.43 -3.88 18.13
CA ILE A 34 -0.06 -3.92 16.76
C ILE A 34 -0.45 -2.50 16.30
N ASN A 35 -1.21 -1.76 17.09
CA ASN A 35 -1.58 -0.39 16.76
C ASN A 35 -0.34 0.51 16.62
N ALA A 36 0.61 0.41 17.56
CA ALA A 36 1.86 1.17 17.47
C ALA A 36 2.69 0.81 16.22
N PHE A 37 2.74 -0.48 15.86
CA PHE A 37 3.39 -0.92 14.62
C PHE A 37 2.72 -0.29 13.40
N VAL A 38 1.39 -0.33 13.33
CA VAL A 38 0.61 0.18 12.20
C VAL A 38 0.76 1.70 12.09
N ASP A 39 0.74 2.44 13.20
CA ASP A 39 0.96 3.88 13.21
C ASP A 39 2.34 4.23 12.63
N VAL A 40 3.39 3.51 13.07
CA VAL A 40 4.76 3.70 12.59
C VAL A 40 4.91 3.27 11.13
N PHE A 41 4.24 2.19 10.71
CA PHE A 41 4.17 1.76 9.30
C PHE A 41 3.53 2.83 8.41
N LEU A 42 2.38 3.36 8.82
CA LEU A 42 1.68 4.41 8.10
C LEU A 42 2.55 5.66 7.99
N GLN A 43 3.18 6.10 9.08
CA GLN A 43 3.99 7.32 9.07
C GLN A 43 5.27 7.16 8.22
N GLU A 44 6.02 6.08 8.42
CA GLU A 44 7.37 5.93 7.84
C GLU A 44 7.36 5.33 6.43
N ALA A 45 6.52 4.33 6.16
CA ALA A 45 6.53 3.63 4.89
C ALA A 45 5.51 4.19 3.90
N ILE A 46 4.38 4.73 4.37
CA ILE A 46 3.28 5.16 3.52
C ILE A 46 3.27 6.69 3.35
N GLU A 47 3.07 7.44 4.44
CA GLU A 47 2.88 8.90 4.41
C GLU A 47 4.15 9.66 4.05
N ALA A 48 5.32 9.20 4.49
CA ALA A 48 6.61 9.79 4.09
C ALA A 48 6.83 9.77 2.57
N GLN A 49 6.21 8.80 1.88
CA GLN A 49 6.23 8.66 0.42
C GLN A 49 5.01 9.30 -0.27
N ARG A 50 4.17 10.03 0.49
CA ARG A 50 2.88 10.60 0.04
C ARG A 50 1.90 9.56 -0.51
N LEU A 51 1.95 8.36 0.05
CA LEU A 51 1.03 7.29 -0.26
C LEU A 51 -0.12 7.27 0.75
N GLY A 52 -1.11 6.46 0.47
CA GLY A 52 -2.22 6.14 1.34
C GLY A 52 -2.47 4.64 1.29
N LEU A 53 -2.77 4.05 2.44
CA LEU A 53 -3.12 2.65 2.58
C LEU A 53 -4.60 2.54 2.94
N GLY A 54 -5.37 1.82 2.13
CA GLY A 54 -6.72 1.38 2.48
C GLY A 54 -6.68 -0.10 2.82
N GLY A 55 -7.17 -0.49 3.99
CA GLY A 55 -7.11 -1.88 4.42
C GLY A 55 -7.28 -2.03 5.92
N GLY A 56 -7.05 -3.24 6.42
CA GLY A 56 -7.20 -3.55 7.83
C GLY A 56 -6.71 -4.94 8.17
N GLY A 57 -6.52 -5.16 9.46
CA GLY A 57 -6.05 -6.43 9.96
C GLY A 57 -5.84 -6.42 11.46
N ARG A 58 -5.43 -7.58 11.98
CA ARG A 58 -4.90 -7.70 13.35
C ARG A 58 -3.49 -8.24 13.29
N HIS A 59 -3.33 -9.56 13.33
CA HIS A 59 -2.04 -10.20 13.07
C HIS A 59 -1.80 -10.45 11.60
N GLU A 60 -2.87 -10.58 10.82
CA GLU A 60 -2.82 -10.65 9.36
C GLU A 60 -3.44 -9.36 8.85
N TRP A 61 -2.66 -8.63 8.07
CA TRP A 61 -3.03 -7.36 7.48
C TRP A 61 -3.07 -7.48 5.98
N GLU A 62 -4.12 -6.93 5.40
CA GLU A 62 -4.31 -6.82 3.97
C GLU A 62 -4.74 -5.40 3.63
N GLY A 63 -4.18 -4.85 2.57
CA GLY A 63 -4.55 -3.54 2.09
C GLY A 63 -4.04 -3.23 0.70
N PHE A 64 -4.48 -2.08 0.22
CA PHE A 64 -4.11 -1.53 -1.08
C PHE A 64 -3.47 -0.16 -0.89
N VAL A 65 -2.29 0.00 -1.47
CA VAL A 65 -1.52 1.25 -1.45
C VAL A 65 -1.73 2.01 -2.74
N ALA A 66 -2.09 3.29 -2.61
CA ALA A 66 -2.21 4.23 -3.72
C ALA A 66 -1.56 5.56 -3.34
N VAL A 67 -1.34 6.45 -4.32
CA VAL A 67 -0.88 7.82 -4.01
C VAL A 67 -1.99 8.58 -3.30
N SER A 68 -1.66 9.27 -2.21
CA SER A 68 -2.58 10.18 -1.50
C SER A 68 -2.82 11.43 -2.36
N GLY A 69 -3.72 11.31 -3.34
CA GLY A 69 -4.07 12.38 -4.28
C GLY A 69 -4.10 11.91 -5.74
N ARG A 70 -3.28 12.55 -6.59
CA ARG A 70 -3.14 12.18 -8.01
C ARG A 70 -1.76 11.63 -8.26
N GLY A 71 -1.69 10.50 -8.96
CA GLY A 71 -0.44 9.87 -9.32
C GLY A 71 -0.54 8.35 -9.26
N SER A 72 0.60 7.71 -9.49
CA SER A 72 0.74 6.27 -9.48
C SER A 72 1.83 5.89 -8.49
N VAL A 73 1.63 4.80 -7.77
CA VAL A 73 2.69 4.14 -7.03
C VAL A 73 3.79 3.76 -8.03
N THR A 74 5.04 4.06 -7.68
CA THR A 74 6.20 3.72 -8.50
C THR A 74 6.85 2.45 -7.97
N GLU A 75 7.71 1.85 -8.79
CA GLU A 75 8.41 0.65 -8.35
C GLU A 75 9.44 0.92 -7.23
N ALA A 76 9.97 2.15 -7.17
CA ALA A 76 10.76 2.59 -6.03
C ALA A 76 9.93 2.63 -4.74
N ASN A 77 8.68 3.07 -4.83
CA ASN A 77 7.79 3.10 -3.66
C ASN A 77 7.45 1.69 -3.18
N ARG A 78 7.14 0.79 -4.12
CA ARG A 78 6.91 -0.64 -3.84
C ARG A 78 8.11 -1.25 -3.13
N ALA A 79 9.32 -1.07 -3.69
CA ALA A 79 10.55 -1.59 -3.11
C ALA A 79 10.84 -1.01 -1.71
N ALA A 80 10.54 0.28 -1.47
CA ALA A 80 10.70 0.89 -0.16
C ALA A 80 9.75 0.30 0.90
N ILE A 81 8.51 -0.01 0.54
CA ILE A 81 7.55 -0.68 1.43
C ILE A 81 8.03 -2.10 1.76
N GLU A 82 8.45 -2.84 0.73
CA GLU A 82 8.99 -4.20 0.86
C GLU A 82 10.23 -4.22 1.78
N GLN A 83 11.16 -3.30 1.57
CA GLN A 83 12.35 -3.15 2.41
C GLN A 83 12.00 -2.77 3.86
N TRP A 84 11.01 -1.89 4.06
CA TRP A 84 10.60 -1.48 5.41
C TRP A 84 10.01 -2.66 6.18
N LEU A 85 9.13 -3.45 5.56
CA LEU A 85 8.54 -4.65 6.17
C LEU A 85 9.58 -5.74 6.43
N GLY A 86 10.50 -5.97 5.49
CA GLY A 86 11.59 -6.94 5.66
C GLY A 86 12.64 -6.56 6.70
N GLY A 87 12.69 -5.29 7.11
CA GLY A 87 13.61 -4.79 8.14
C GLY A 87 13.13 -4.95 9.57
N ARG A 88 11.91 -5.46 9.80
CA ARG A 88 11.27 -5.53 11.12
C ARG A 88 11.20 -6.97 11.63
N SER A 89 11.64 -7.19 12.87
CA SER A 89 11.60 -8.51 13.52
C SER A 89 10.18 -9.00 13.85
N GLU A 90 9.26 -8.06 14.00
CA GLU A 90 7.86 -8.27 14.35
C GLU A 90 7.03 -8.81 13.18
N VAL A 91 7.57 -8.73 11.96
CA VAL A 91 6.93 -9.18 10.71
C VAL A 91 7.40 -10.60 10.41
N LEU A 92 6.48 -11.57 10.48
CA LEU A 92 6.75 -12.98 10.16
C LEU A 92 6.81 -13.24 8.66
N SER A 93 5.98 -12.55 7.89
CA SER A 93 5.94 -12.61 6.43
C SER A 93 5.34 -11.34 5.87
N HIS A 94 5.76 -10.96 4.67
CA HIS A 94 5.17 -9.85 3.93
C HIS A 94 5.16 -10.16 2.44
N GLU A 95 4.22 -9.56 1.73
CA GLU A 95 4.08 -9.60 0.29
C GLU A 95 3.66 -8.22 -0.20
N VAL A 96 4.36 -7.69 -1.20
CA VAL A 96 3.96 -6.48 -1.91
C VAL A 96 3.74 -6.84 -3.36
N GLY A 97 2.48 -6.83 -3.77
CA GLY A 97 2.04 -7.23 -5.11
C GLY A 97 2.59 -6.31 -6.20
N PRO A 98 2.49 -6.72 -7.48
CA PRO A 98 2.89 -5.88 -8.60
C PRO A 98 2.00 -4.62 -8.70
N LEU A 99 2.49 -3.61 -9.42
CA LEU A 99 1.69 -2.44 -9.74
C LEU A 99 0.50 -2.84 -10.61
N ARG A 100 -0.71 -2.48 -10.16
CA ARG A 100 -1.97 -2.71 -10.86
C ARG A 100 -2.84 -1.46 -10.88
N ASP A 101 -3.88 -1.46 -11.71
CA ASP A 101 -4.83 -0.36 -11.78
C ASP A 101 -5.54 -0.18 -10.42
N ALA A 102 -5.56 1.06 -9.92
CA ALA A 102 -6.18 1.39 -8.64
C ALA A 102 -7.72 1.54 -8.72
N TRP A 103 -8.30 1.54 -9.92
CA TRP A 103 -9.71 1.87 -10.18
C TRP A 103 -10.51 0.71 -10.75
N TYR A 104 -9.86 -0.25 -11.40
CA TYR A 104 -10.53 -1.37 -12.06
C TYR A 104 -9.81 -2.67 -11.74
N ASP A 105 -10.57 -3.67 -11.31
CA ASP A 105 -10.12 -5.05 -11.31
C ASP A 105 -10.20 -5.55 -12.76
N ASP A 106 -9.06 -5.87 -13.38
CA ASP A 106 -9.01 -6.58 -14.66
C ASP A 106 -9.14 -8.09 -14.45
#